data_AF-D2RGG6-F1
#
_entry.id   AF-D2RGG6-F1
#
_cell.length_a   1.000
_cell.length_b   1.000
_cell.length_c   1.000
_cell.angle_alpha   90.00
_cell.angle_beta   90.00
_cell.angle_gamma   90.00
#
_symmetry.space_group_name_H-M   'P 1'
#
loop_
_entity.id
_entity.type
_entity.pdbx_description
1 polymer ?
#
loop_
_entity_poly.entity_id
_entity_poly.type
_entity_poly.pdbx_seq_one_letter_code
_entity_poly.pdbx_strand_id
1 'polypeptide(L)'
;MKVSIILPAYNEAERLENAVKTVKEYLERLGYDYEIIIAEDGSTDGTDKIARKLAEKDERIVHLHSDERLGRGKALTNAIKQAKGEVVAYLDVDLSTDMEHFKELIEAILNGYDIATGSRLMKESRAERPFKRDIASRVYNFLVRFMLGSKLRDHQCGFKAFKKSSILPLLEKVKDNHWFWDTELLVLAQREGLKIKEIPVRWRQGRDTKVRFKRDVVYMFSQILRMWIESRRSKKFLAASVFVSVSIIVALAYFSGFSLKNLLSLNPFFLGVAGLIYLLTFLVRGYRFEYILKKVGFEVPTLFSSEGVAISQMVNVVTPARIGDVVRAYVFKLKEVPISSCISALAVERIFDLFAVVILSLISAVLLGSFAYMREIVYASVIGITIVLAVLLFSKMENIIGKMSKEVKVALHSGFPVLMTLSILNWLMDVATCYVIGLPFNANLFSVMLAVAVANVVKAIPITPGGIGTYEAVVTGILTAFGLSSSDAFTIALVDHTLKNLITVALGYVSIIHLNVKIRKIREIA
;
A
#
# COMPACT_ATOMS: atom_id res chain seq x y z
N MET A 1 -40.99 14.06 11.84
CA MET A 1 -39.54 14.22 11.56
C MET A 1 -39.33 13.91 10.09
N LYS A 2 -38.63 14.77 9.36
CA LYS A 2 -38.45 14.63 7.91
C LYS A 2 -37.21 13.80 7.59
N VAL A 3 -37.34 12.82 6.70
CA VAL A 3 -36.26 11.95 6.21
C VAL A 3 -35.95 12.30 4.76
N SER A 4 -34.69 12.59 4.44
CA SER A 4 -34.26 12.77 3.04
C SER A 4 -33.55 11.53 2.55
N ILE A 5 -34.00 10.99 1.42
CA ILE A 5 -33.45 9.78 0.81
C ILE A 5 -32.76 10.15 -0.48
N ILE A 6 -31.45 9.95 -0.55
CA ILE A 6 -30.63 10.29 -1.70
C ILE A 6 -30.39 9.05 -2.56
N LEU A 7 -30.68 9.18 -3.85
CA LEU A 7 -30.40 8.19 -4.88
C LEU A 7 -29.32 8.75 -5.82
N PRO A 8 -28.03 8.38 -5.64
CA PRO A 8 -26.98 8.79 -6.57
C PRO A 8 -27.19 8.07 -7.91
N ALA A 9 -27.39 8.84 -8.98
CA ALA A 9 -27.78 8.32 -10.29
C ALA A 9 -26.77 8.75 -11.36
N TYR A 10 -26.24 7.79 -12.11
CA TYR A 10 -25.42 8.07 -13.28
C TYR A 10 -25.58 6.97 -14.28
N ASN A 11 -26.12 7.27 -15.45
CA ASN A 11 -26.44 6.25 -16.42
C ASN A 11 -27.26 5.08 -15.81
N GLU A 12 -28.33 5.43 -15.09
CA GLU A 12 -29.27 4.51 -14.42
C GLU A 12 -30.67 4.54 -15.07
N ALA A 13 -30.78 4.92 -16.35
CA ALA A 13 -32.08 5.14 -16.99
C ALA A 13 -33.02 3.93 -16.89
N GLU A 14 -32.49 2.71 -16.98
CA GLU A 14 -33.26 1.47 -16.89
C GLU A 14 -33.79 1.15 -15.47
N ARG A 15 -33.19 1.74 -14.42
CA ARG A 15 -33.42 1.34 -13.02
C ARG A 15 -34.09 2.44 -12.19
N LEU A 16 -33.85 3.70 -12.55
CA LEU A 16 -34.22 4.85 -11.72
C LEU A 16 -35.71 4.91 -11.39
N GLU A 17 -36.59 4.74 -12.38
CA GLU A 17 -38.05 4.82 -12.16
C GLU A 17 -38.54 3.74 -11.19
N ASN A 18 -38.08 2.49 -11.35
CA ASN A 18 -38.43 1.42 -10.44
C ASN A 18 -37.85 1.65 -9.04
N ALA A 19 -36.60 2.11 -8.94
CA ALA A 19 -35.97 2.39 -7.66
C ALA A 19 -36.73 3.46 -6.87
N VAL A 20 -37.08 4.57 -7.52
CA VAL A 20 -37.87 5.65 -6.92
C VAL A 20 -39.24 5.15 -6.48
N LYS A 21 -39.92 4.36 -7.33
CA LYS A 21 -41.22 3.76 -6.98
C LYS A 21 -41.12 2.86 -5.74
N THR A 22 -40.17 1.94 -5.71
CA THR A 22 -39.97 1.01 -4.57
C THR A 22 -39.65 1.76 -3.28
N VAL A 23 -38.77 2.76 -3.35
CA VAL A 23 -38.41 3.59 -2.18
C VAL A 23 -39.64 4.36 -1.68
N LYS A 24 -40.40 4.97 -2.59
CA LYS A 24 -41.63 5.70 -2.27
C LYS A 24 -42.64 4.80 -1.56
N GLU A 25 -42.99 3.66 -2.15
CA GLU A 25 -43.95 2.70 -1.56
C GLU A 25 -43.51 2.24 -0.17
N TYR A 26 -42.21 2.00 0.02
CA TYR A 26 -41.66 1.59 1.31
C TYR A 26 -41.73 2.70 2.37
N LEU A 27 -41.45 3.96 2.00
CA LEU A 27 -41.54 5.11 2.90
C LEU A 27 -42.98 5.44 3.28
N GLU A 28 -43.92 5.36 2.33
CA GLU A 28 -45.35 5.54 2.58
C GLU A 28 -45.87 4.48 3.57
N ARG A 29 -45.43 3.22 3.45
CA ARG A 29 -45.75 2.15 4.42
C ARG A 29 -45.24 2.43 5.83
N LEU A 30 -44.12 3.13 5.97
CA LEU A 30 -43.52 3.47 7.27
C LEU A 30 -44.12 4.73 7.90
N GLY A 31 -44.89 5.52 7.15
CA GLY A 31 -45.55 6.73 7.65
C GLY A 31 -44.59 7.89 7.95
N TYR A 32 -43.41 7.92 7.33
CA TYR A 32 -42.47 9.03 7.49
C TYR A 32 -42.85 10.23 6.61
N ASP A 33 -42.59 11.45 7.08
CA ASP A 33 -42.47 12.61 6.19
C ASP A 33 -41.13 12.53 5.47
N TYR A 34 -41.13 12.60 4.14
CA TYR A 34 -39.94 12.31 3.36
C TYR A 34 -39.79 13.18 2.12
N GLU A 35 -38.55 13.21 1.61
CA GLU A 35 -38.25 13.60 0.25
C GLU A 35 -37.25 12.62 -0.37
N ILE A 36 -37.34 12.41 -1.67
CA ILE A 36 -36.40 11.59 -2.45
C ILE A 36 -35.59 12.53 -3.32
N ILE A 37 -34.28 12.57 -3.13
CA ILE A 37 -33.35 13.40 -3.88
C ILE A 37 -32.62 12.51 -4.88
N ILE A 38 -32.93 12.69 -6.16
CA ILE A 38 -32.18 12.06 -7.24
C ILE A 38 -30.95 12.93 -7.50
N ALA A 39 -29.79 12.47 -7.05
CA ALA A 39 -28.52 13.15 -7.22
C ALA A 39 -27.87 12.65 -8.52
N GLU A 40 -28.23 13.30 -9.62
CA GLU A 40 -27.81 12.94 -10.96
C GLU A 40 -26.65 13.84 -11.42
N ASP A 41 -25.61 13.24 -12.01
CA ASP A 41 -24.43 13.98 -12.47
C ASP A 41 -23.82 13.46 -13.78
N GLY A 42 -24.00 14.25 -14.85
CA GLY A 42 -23.37 14.08 -16.16
C GLY A 42 -23.83 12.84 -16.94
N SER A 43 -25.06 12.34 -16.72
CA SER A 43 -25.56 11.17 -17.43
C SER A 43 -25.78 11.41 -18.92
N THR A 44 -25.59 10.36 -19.72
CA THR A 44 -25.69 10.38 -21.18
C THR A 44 -26.73 9.40 -21.75
N ASP A 45 -27.41 8.66 -20.89
CA ASP A 45 -28.38 7.61 -21.27
C ASP A 45 -29.86 8.03 -21.11
N GLY A 46 -30.12 9.28 -20.74
CA GLY A 46 -31.46 9.80 -20.45
C GLY A 46 -31.91 9.70 -18.99
N THR A 47 -31.03 9.31 -18.07
CA THR A 47 -31.29 9.34 -16.61
C THR A 47 -31.80 10.72 -16.14
N ASP A 48 -31.21 11.80 -16.65
CA ASP A 48 -31.57 13.19 -16.38
C ASP A 48 -33.04 13.49 -16.74
N LYS A 49 -33.49 13.01 -17.91
CA LYS A 49 -34.86 13.21 -18.41
C LYS A 49 -35.87 12.47 -17.54
N ILE A 50 -35.53 11.24 -17.13
CA ILE A 50 -36.35 10.43 -16.24
C ILE A 50 -36.44 11.09 -14.86
N ALA A 51 -35.31 11.52 -14.30
CA ALA A 51 -35.26 12.20 -13.02
C ALA A 51 -36.10 13.48 -13.01
N ARG A 52 -35.98 14.32 -14.05
CA ARG A 52 -36.81 15.52 -14.22
C ARG A 52 -38.30 15.18 -14.27
N LYS A 53 -38.70 14.20 -15.09
CA LYS A 53 -40.10 13.77 -15.22
C LYS A 53 -40.67 13.25 -13.89
N LEU A 54 -39.87 12.58 -13.07
CA LEU A 54 -40.28 12.11 -11.75
C LEU A 54 -40.48 13.27 -10.78
N ALA A 55 -39.58 14.25 -10.77
CA ALA A 55 -39.68 15.45 -9.93
C ALA A 55 -40.87 16.35 -10.32
N GLU A 56 -41.21 16.45 -11.61
CA GLU A 56 -42.39 17.18 -12.08
C GLU A 56 -43.72 16.52 -11.65
N LYS A 57 -43.72 15.20 -11.41
CA LYS A 57 -44.93 14.44 -11.04
C LYS A 57 -45.21 14.39 -9.54
N ASP A 58 -44.20 14.57 -8.70
CA ASP A 58 -44.34 14.45 -7.24
C ASP A 58 -43.38 15.45 -6.58
N GLU A 59 -43.93 16.44 -5.87
CA GLU A 59 -43.18 17.50 -5.20
C GLU A 59 -42.23 16.99 -4.10
N ARG A 60 -42.42 15.75 -3.64
CA ARG A 60 -41.52 15.09 -2.69
C ARG A 60 -40.27 14.53 -3.38
N ILE A 61 -40.21 14.54 -4.71
CA ILE A 61 -39.06 14.11 -5.50
C ILE A 61 -38.31 15.34 -6.00
N VAL A 62 -37.02 15.42 -5.66
CA VAL A 62 -36.13 16.52 -6.04
C VAL A 62 -35.08 15.99 -7.00
N HIS A 63 -34.97 16.60 -8.18
CA HIS A 63 -33.89 16.32 -9.12
C HIS A 63 -32.75 17.33 -8.91
N LEU A 64 -31.59 16.84 -8.45
CA LEU A 64 -30.35 17.62 -8.40
C LEU A 64 -29.49 17.22 -9.58
N HIS A 65 -29.34 18.14 -10.54
CA HIS A 65 -28.64 17.92 -11.80
C HIS A 65 -27.26 18.59 -11.80
N SER A 66 -26.33 18.00 -12.53
CA SER A 66 -25.04 18.59 -12.91
C SER A 66 -24.71 18.19 -14.34
N ASP A 67 -24.38 19.17 -15.19
CA ASP A 67 -23.96 18.91 -16.57
C ASP A 67 -22.66 18.10 -16.64
N GLU A 68 -21.78 18.28 -15.65
CA GLU A 68 -20.51 17.56 -15.56
C GLU A 68 -20.57 16.38 -14.61
N ARG A 69 -19.74 15.36 -14.90
CA ARG A 69 -19.52 14.21 -14.02
C ARG A 69 -18.78 14.61 -12.74
N LEU A 70 -19.48 14.70 -11.61
CA LEU A 70 -18.92 15.10 -10.32
C LEU A 70 -18.21 13.97 -9.59
N GLY A 71 -18.70 12.73 -9.77
CA GLY A 71 -18.29 11.57 -9.01
C GLY A 71 -19.12 11.37 -7.75
N ARG A 72 -19.23 10.11 -7.31
CA ARG A 72 -20.20 9.68 -6.28
C ARG A 72 -20.11 10.49 -4.98
N GLY A 73 -18.90 10.68 -4.44
CA GLY A 73 -18.71 11.38 -3.17
C GLY A 73 -19.12 12.85 -3.23
N LYS A 74 -18.80 13.54 -4.34
CA LYS A 74 -19.19 14.94 -4.54
C LYS A 74 -20.70 15.09 -4.77
N ALA A 75 -21.31 14.20 -5.55
CA ALA A 75 -22.75 14.15 -5.75
C ALA A 75 -23.50 13.93 -4.42
N LEU A 76 -23.06 12.94 -3.62
CA LEU A 76 -23.61 12.69 -2.28
C LEU A 76 -23.42 13.88 -1.34
N THR A 77 -22.25 14.51 -1.33
CA THR A 77 -21.96 15.69 -0.50
C THR A 77 -22.90 16.84 -0.83
N ASN A 78 -23.10 17.13 -2.12
CA ASN A 78 -24.00 18.18 -2.58
C ASN A 78 -25.45 17.89 -2.19
N ALA A 79 -25.90 16.64 -2.37
CA ALA A 79 -27.25 16.22 -2.02
C ALA A 79 -27.51 16.26 -0.50
N ILE A 80 -26.57 15.82 0.33
CA ILE A 80 -26.70 15.88 1.80
C ILE A 80 -26.79 17.33 2.28
N LYS A 81 -26.04 18.27 1.67
CA LYS A 81 -26.13 19.69 2.03
C LYS A 81 -27.52 20.28 1.74
N GLN A 82 -28.10 19.91 0.59
CA GLN A 82 -29.40 20.42 0.14
C GLN A 82 -30.61 19.69 0.75
N ALA A 83 -30.40 18.50 1.31
CA ALA A 83 -31.45 17.72 1.99
C ALA A 83 -32.14 18.52 3.10
N LYS A 84 -33.46 18.51 3.16
CA LYS A 84 -34.28 19.21 4.17
C LYS A 84 -34.52 18.38 5.42
N GLY A 85 -34.32 17.06 5.36
CA GLY A 85 -34.53 16.13 6.46
C GLY A 85 -33.46 16.22 7.55
N GLU A 86 -33.86 15.95 8.79
CA GLU A 86 -32.94 15.83 9.93
C GLU A 86 -32.15 14.52 9.88
N VAL A 87 -32.78 13.48 9.33
CA VAL A 87 -32.15 12.20 8.98
C VAL A 87 -31.97 12.15 7.48
N VAL A 88 -30.75 11.90 7.03
CA VAL A 88 -30.41 11.77 5.62
C VAL A 88 -29.91 10.36 5.39
N ALA A 89 -30.55 9.63 4.50
CA ALA A 89 -30.10 8.33 4.05
C ALA A 89 -29.70 8.38 2.57
N TYR A 90 -28.77 7.53 2.16
CA TYR A 90 -28.59 7.22 0.74
C TYR A 90 -28.57 5.72 0.53
N LEU A 91 -29.06 5.32 -0.64
CA LEU A 91 -29.02 3.95 -1.13
C LEU A 91 -28.72 3.91 -2.62
N ASP A 92 -28.07 2.84 -3.07
CA ASP A 92 -27.78 2.64 -4.49
C ASP A 92 -29.06 2.39 -5.30
N VAL A 93 -29.12 2.93 -6.53
CA VAL A 93 -30.28 2.83 -7.44
C VAL A 93 -30.56 1.38 -7.87
N ASP A 94 -29.57 0.49 -7.78
CA ASP A 94 -29.74 -0.92 -8.07
C ASP A 94 -30.48 -1.71 -6.98
N LEU A 95 -30.78 -1.07 -5.83
CA LEU A 95 -31.43 -1.66 -4.66
C LEU A 95 -30.79 -3.00 -4.24
N SER A 96 -29.46 -3.13 -4.37
CA SER A 96 -28.73 -4.35 -4.01
C SER A 96 -28.89 -4.74 -2.54
N THR A 97 -29.18 -3.78 -1.66
CA THR A 97 -29.49 -4.02 -0.26
C THR A 97 -30.99 -4.14 -0.07
N ASP A 98 -31.43 -5.20 0.62
CA ASP A 98 -32.85 -5.44 0.88
C ASP A 98 -33.46 -4.29 1.70
N MET A 99 -34.53 -3.68 1.15
CA MET A 99 -35.22 -2.54 1.74
C MET A 99 -35.80 -2.85 3.12
N GLU A 100 -36.02 -4.12 3.48
CA GLU A 100 -36.46 -4.51 4.82
C GLU A 100 -35.51 -4.03 5.94
N HIS A 101 -34.23 -3.78 5.63
CA HIS A 101 -33.27 -3.21 6.59
C HIS A 101 -33.33 -1.68 6.70
N PHE A 102 -34.11 -0.99 5.86
CA PHE A 102 -34.15 0.47 5.83
C PHE A 102 -34.76 1.05 7.11
N LYS A 103 -35.78 0.40 7.66
CA LYS A 103 -36.36 0.78 8.96
C LYS A 103 -35.30 0.78 10.07
N GLU A 104 -34.52 -0.29 10.18
CA GLU A 104 -33.44 -0.42 11.18
C GLU A 104 -32.37 0.67 11.01
N LEU A 105 -32.08 1.04 9.76
CA LEU A 105 -31.11 2.09 9.43
C LEU A 105 -31.55 3.47 9.96
N ILE A 106 -32.83 3.83 9.77
CA ILE A 106 -33.40 5.09 10.27
C ILE A 106 -33.57 5.06 11.79
N GLU A 107 -34.07 3.96 12.34
CA GLU A 107 -34.24 3.78 13.78
C GLU A 107 -32.91 3.87 14.54
N ALA A 108 -31.79 3.42 13.96
CA ALA A 108 -30.49 3.61 14.56
C ALA A 108 -30.16 5.11 14.78
N ILE A 109 -30.48 5.97 13.81
CA ILE A 109 -30.27 7.42 13.96
C ILE A 109 -31.19 8.00 15.03
N LEU A 110 -32.46 7.59 15.03
CA LEU A 110 -33.44 7.97 16.05
C LEU A 110 -33.02 7.55 17.46
N ASN A 111 -32.38 6.39 17.59
CA ASN A 111 -31.85 5.86 18.85
C ASN A 111 -30.52 6.50 19.27
N GLY A 112 -30.14 7.63 18.67
CA GLY A 112 -29.02 8.46 19.12
C GLY A 112 -27.65 8.09 18.53
N TYR A 113 -27.62 7.29 17.45
CA TYR A 113 -26.41 7.15 16.64
C TYR A 113 -26.29 8.31 15.65
N ASP A 114 -25.05 8.73 15.37
CA ASP A 114 -24.77 9.78 14.39
C ASP A 114 -24.77 9.23 12.97
N ILE A 115 -24.34 7.97 12.80
CA ILE A 115 -24.24 7.28 11.52
C ILE A 115 -24.74 5.84 11.70
N ALA A 116 -25.53 5.36 10.75
CA ALA A 116 -25.88 3.95 10.60
C ALA A 116 -25.45 3.48 9.20
N THR A 117 -24.82 2.31 9.12
CA THR A 117 -24.39 1.74 7.84
C THR A 117 -24.75 0.27 7.78
N GLY A 118 -25.25 -0.16 6.63
CA GLY A 118 -25.31 -1.59 6.30
C GLY A 118 -23.90 -2.19 6.28
N SER A 119 -23.81 -3.47 6.62
CA SER A 119 -22.56 -4.22 6.61
C SER A 119 -22.78 -5.58 5.97
N ARG A 120 -21.99 -5.88 4.94
CA ARG A 120 -22.00 -7.16 4.22
C ARG A 120 -20.98 -8.14 4.79
N LEU A 121 -20.27 -7.77 5.85
CA LEU A 121 -19.14 -8.50 6.43
C LEU A 121 -19.33 -8.82 7.92
N MET A 122 -20.50 -8.51 8.49
CA MET A 122 -20.91 -9.03 9.79
C MET A 122 -21.23 -10.53 9.68
N LYS A 123 -21.21 -11.23 10.81
CA LYS A 123 -21.39 -12.69 10.84
C LYS A 123 -22.82 -13.06 10.43
N GLU A 124 -23.76 -12.18 10.74
CA GLU A 124 -25.19 -12.30 10.53
C GLU A 124 -25.61 -11.86 9.11
N SER A 125 -24.72 -11.18 8.38
CA SER A 125 -24.99 -10.70 7.02
C SER A 125 -25.10 -11.85 6.02
N ARG A 126 -25.99 -11.70 5.03
CA ARG A 126 -26.06 -12.61 3.88
C ARG A 126 -25.76 -11.83 2.61
N ALA A 127 -24.57 -12.03 2.03
CA ALA A 127 -24.14 -11.32 0.84
C ALA A 127 -23.80 -12.31 -0.29
N GLU A 128 -24.65 -12.36 -1.31
CA GLU A 128 -24.44 -13.19 -2.50
C GLU A 128 -23.59 -12.41 -3.51
N ARG A 129 -22.31 -12.79 -3.65
CA ARG A 129 -21.36 -12.14 -4.58
C ARG A 129 -20.26 -13.08 -5.08
N PRO A 130 -19.66 -12.81 -6.25
CA PRO A 130 -18.53 -13.58 -6.76
C PRO A 130 -17.36 -13.61 -5.77
N PHE A 131 -16.75 -14.78 -5.62
CA PHE A 131 -15.65 -15.05 -4.70
C PHE A 131 -14.50 -14.03 -4.80
N LYS A 132 -14.13 -13.63 -6.03
CA LYS A 132 -13.08 -12.62 -6.28
C LYS A 132 -13.41 -11.26 -5.65
N ARG A 133 -14.68 -10.83 -5.67
CA ARG A 133 -15.11 -9.56 -5.05
C ARG A 133 -15.18 -9.69 -3.53
N ASP A 134 -15.57 -10.85 -3.01
CA ASP A 134 -15.61 -11.08 -1.55
C ASP A 134 -14.21 -11.01 -0.93
N ILE A 135 -13.23 -11.69 -1.51
CA ILE A 135 -11.83 -11.60 -1.05
C ILE A 135 -11.33 -10.16 -1.12
N ALA A 136 -11.51 -9.47 -2.25
CA ALA A 136 -11.04 -8.10 -2.41
C ALA A 136 -11.67 -7.16 -1.36
N SER A 137 -12.97 -7.31 -1.09
CA SER A 137 -13.69 -6.56 -0.06
C SER A 137 -13.15 -6.86 1.34
N ARG A 138 -12.87 -8.12 1.67
CA ARG A 138 -12.31 -8.51 2.98
C ARG A 138 -10.90 -7.98 3.18
N VAL A 139 -10.03 -8.10 2.18
CA VAL A 139 -8.67 -7.56 2.21
C VAL A 139 -8.71 -6.04 2.36
N TYR A 140 -9.55 -5.37 1.58
CA TYR A 140 -9.74 -3.93 1.67
C TYR A 140 -10.14 -3.49 3.09
N ASN A 141 -11.20 -4.08 3.65
CA ASN A 141 -11.69 -3.73 4.97
C ASN A 141 -10.68 -4.10 6.07
N PHE A 142 -9.95 -5.21 5.93
CA PHE A 142 -8.84 -5.55 6.83
C PHE A 142 -7.77 -4.45 6.83
N LEU A 143 -7.35 -3.97 5.66
CA LEU A 143 -6.36 -2.90 5.54
C LEU A 143 -6.85 -1.59 6.15
N VAL A 144 -8.11 -1.20 5.91
CA VAL A 144 -8.71 0.00 6.54
C VAL A 144 -8.68 -0.12 8.06
N ARG A 145 -9.09 -1.27 8.62
CA ARG A 145 -9.08 -1.50 10.07
C ARG A 145 -7.66 -1.48 10.64
N PHE A 146 -6.73 -2.20 10.01
CA PHE A 146 -5.35 -2.32 10.47
C PHE A 146 -4.59 -0.99 10.37
N MET A 147 -4.60 -0.36 9.19
CA MET A 147 -3.82 0.85 8.92
C MET A 147 -4.48 2.10 9.51
N LEU A 148 -5.79 2.29 9.29
CA LEU A 148 -6.49 3.52 9.68
C LEU A 148 -7.09 3.46 11.09
N GLY A 149 -7.05 2.28 11.73
CA GLY A 149 -7.56 2.07 13.08
C GLY A 149 -9.09 1.99 13.16
N SER A 150 -9.77 1.74 12.04
CA SER A 150 -11.22 1.61 12.03
C SER A 150 -11.69 0.39 12.80
N LYS A 151 -12.81 0.54 13.52
CA LYS A 151 -13.49 -0.56 14.21
C LYS A 151 -14.58 -1.22 13.35
N LEU A 152 -14.97 -0.61 12.23
CA LEU A 152 -16.06 -1.09 11.38
C LEU A 152 -15.61 -2.29 10.52
N ARG A 153 -16.54 -3.17 10.17
CA ARG A 153 -16.30 -4.34 9.32
C ARG A 153 -16.47 -4.04 7.84
N ASP A 154 -17.41 -3.18 7.46
CA ASP A 154 -17.68 -2.84 6.06
C ASP A 154 -17.80 -1.32 5.86
N HIS A 155 -16.87 -0.76 5.08
CA HIS A 155 -16.83 0.67 4.80
C HIS A 155 -17.51 1.05 3.48
N GLN A 156 -17.76 0.07 2.59
CA GLN A 156 -18.13 0.32 1.20
C GLN A 156 -19.60 0.01 0.90
N CYS A 157 -20.41 -0.30 1.93
CA CYS A 157 -21.82 -0.62 1.71
C CYS A 157 -22.60 0.64 1.33
N GLY A 158 -23.20 0.67 0.14
CA GLY A 158 -23.98 1.80 -0.35
C GLY A 158 -25.37 1.91 0.26
N PHE A 159 -25.45 1.80 1.58
CA PHE A 159 -26.70 1.79 2.35
C PHE A 159 -26.41 2.42 3.71
N LYS A 160 -26.60 3.73 3.82
CA LYS A 160 -26.19 4.52 4.99
C LYS A 160 -27.23 5.56 5.36
N ALA A 161 -27.39 5.80 6.66
CA ALA A 161 -28.13 6.93 7.20
C ALA A 161 -27.24 7.75 8.12
N PHE A 162 -27.54 9.04 8.21
CA PHE A 162 -26.79 10.03 8.95
C PHE A 162 -27.75 10.95 9.67
N LYS A 163 -27.38 11.33 10.89
CA LYS A 163 -27.91 12.55 11.50
C LYS A 163 -27.29 13.74 10.78
N LYS A 164 -28.11 14.56 10.11
CA LYS A 164 -27.62 15.64 9.23
C LYS A 164 -26.67 16.60 9.95
N SER A 165 -27.04 17.03 11.16
CA SER A 165 -26.24 17.95 11.96
C SER A 165 -24.87 17.37 12.36
N SER A 166 -24.76 16.05 12.56
CA SER A 166 -23.48 15.39 12.89
C SER A 166 -22.56 15.25 11.68
N ILE A 167 -23.12 15.07 10.47
CA ILE A 167 -22.32 14.78 9.27
C ILE A 167 -21.85 16.03 8.52
N LEU A 168 -22.59 17.15 8.59
CA LEU A 168 -22.23 18.38 7.87
C LEU A 168 -20.80 18.87 8.11
N PRO A 169 -20.28 18.93 9.37
CA PRO A 169 -18.90 19.35 9.62
C PRO A 169 -17.85 18.36 9.08
N LEU A 170 -18.22 17.07 8.96
CA LEU A 170 -17.34 16.04 8.41
C LEU A 170 -17.21 16.15 6.89
N LEU A 171 -18.28 16.53 6.19
CA LEU A 171 -18.26 16.68 4.73
C LEU A 171 -17.21 17.69 4.26
N GLU A 172 -16.87 18.70 5.06
CA GLU A 172 -15.81 19.67 4.75
C GLU A 172 -14.40 19.12 4.94
N LYS A 173 -14.25 18.05 5.74
CA LYS A 173 -12.98 17.39 6.02
C LYS A 173 -12.68 16.24 5.05
N VAL A 174 -13.70 15.66 4.41
CA VAL A 174 -13.54 14.61 3.41
C VAL A 174 -12.89 15.20 2.15
N LYS A 175 -11.82 14.56 1.68
CA LYS A 175 -11.03 15.03 0.52
C LYS A 175 -11.32 14.22 -0.74
N ASP A 176 -11.76 12.98 -0.59
CA ASP A 176 -12.11 12.11 -1.70
C ASP A 176 -13.49 12.45 -2.25
N ASN A 177 -13.58 12.68 -3.56
CA ASN A 177 -14.84 13.01 -4.23
C ASN A 177 -15.49 11.80 -4.92
N HIS A 178 -14.92 10.60 -4.81
CA HIS A 178 -15.34 9.43 -5.57
C HIS A 178 -15.60 8.20 -4.67
N TRP A 179 -14.95 7.06 -4.95
CA TRP A 179 -15.28 5.77 -4.34
C TRP A 179 -14.77 5.62 -2.91
N PHE A 180 -13.77 6.40 -2.51
CA PHE A 180 -13.18 6.30 -1.17
C PHE A 180 -13.87 7.24 -0.17
N TRP A 181 -14.76 8.12 -0.64
CA TRP A 181 -15.58 9.03 0.17
C TRP A 181 -16.25 8.32 1.35
N ASP A 182 -16.89 7.17 1.12
CA ASP A 182 -17.57 6.40 2.18
C ASP A 182 -16.62 6.01 3.31
N THR A 183 -15.46 5.48 2.95
CA THR A 183 -14.45 5.04 3.90
C THR A 183 -13.82 6.20 4.63
N GLU A 184 -13.48 7.27 3.91
CA GLU A 184 -12.90 8.47 4.52
C GLU A 184 -13.88 9.10 5.51
N LEU A 185 -15.15 9.23 5.15
CA LEU A 185 -16.20 9.75 6.01
C LEU A 185 -16.33 8.94 7.30
N LEU A 186 -16.44 7.61 7.18
CA LEU A 186 -16.57 6.72 8.34
C LEU A 186 -15.33 6.76 9.24
N VAL A 187 -14.13 6.75 8.67
CA VAL A 187 -12.87 6.82 9.44
C VAL A 187 -12.75 8.17 10.15
N LEU A 188 -13.10 9.28 9.49
CA LEU A 188 -13.11 10.61 10.10
C LEU A 188 -14.16 10.70 11.21
N ALA A 189 -15.37 10.18 10.98
CA ALA A 189 -16.41 10.12 12.00
C ALA A 189 -15.95 9.40 13.28
N GLN A 190 -15.26 8.26 13.15
CA GLN A 190 -14.69 7.56 14.31
C GLN A 190 -13.59 8.36 15.01
N ARG A 191 -12.79 9.12 14.25
CA ARG A 191 -11.72 9.98 14.82
C ARG A 191 -12.27 11.19 15.56
N GLU A 192 -13.42 11.70 15.12
CA GLU A 192 -14.17 12.78 15.80
C GLU A 192 -15.07 12.25 16.92
N GLY A 193 -15.07 10.94 17.18
CA GLY A 193 -15.81 10.34 18.30
C GLY A 193 -17.30 10.13 18.05
N LEU A 194 -17.77 10.21 16.80
CA LEU A 194 -19.17 9.96 16.47
C LEU A 194 -19.59 8.51 16.71
N LYS A 195 -20.84 8.31 17.11
CA LYS A 195 -21.45 6.99 17.35
C LYS A 195 -21.90 6.39 16.03
N ILE A 196 -21.28 5.28 15.63
CA ILE A 196 -21.59 4.59 14.38
C ILE A 196 -22.17 3.20 14.68
N LYS A 197 -23.31 2.88 14.07
CA LYS A 197 -23.94 1.55 14.10
C LYS A 197 -23.70 0.82 12.78
N GLU A 198 -23.14 -0.39 12.85
CA GLU A 198 -23.20 -1.34 11.73
C GLU A 198 -24.43 -2.24 11.88
N ILE A 199 -25.14 -2.42 10.78
CA ILE A 199 -26.34 -3.27 10.67
C ILE A 199 -26.04 -4.41 9.69
N PRO A 200 -26.24 -5.68 10.08
CA PRO A 200 -26.07 -6.80 9.15
C PRO A 200 -27.18 -6.76 8.11
N VAL A 201 -26.82 -6.84 6.82
CA VAL A 201 -27.80 -6.75 5.73
C VAL A 201 -27.83 -8.00 4.87
N ARG A 202 -28.99 -8.24 4.24
CA ARG A 202 -29.12 -9.06 3.03
C ARG A 202 -28.75 -8.23 1.81
N TRP A 203 -27.76 -8.71 1.06
CA TRP A 203 -27.23 -8.03 -0.11
C TRP A 203 -27.11 -8.98 -1.28
N ARG A 204 -27.64 -8.59 -2.44
CA ARG A 204 -27.55 -9.33 -3.70
C ARG A 204 -26.93 -8.45 -4.77
N GLN A 205 -26.04 -9.01 -5.57
CA GLN A 205 -25.41 -8.26 -6.64
C GLN A 205 -26.42 -7.88 -7.74
N GLY A 206 -26.55 -6.58 -8.04
CA GLY A 206 -27.27 -6.09 -9.22
C GLY A 206 -26.65 -6.57 -10.55
N ARG A 207 -27.46 -6.57 -11.62
CA ARG A 207 -27.13 -7.16 -12.94
C ARG A 207 -25.85 -6.59 -13.58
N ASP A 208 -25.53 -5.31 -13.34
CA ASP A 208 -24.34 -4.65 -13.91
C ASP A 208 -23.57 -3.86 -12.86
N THR A 209 -22.23 -3.89 -12.95
CA THR A 209 -21.33 -3.15 -12.07
C THR A 209 -20.52 -2.13 -12.86
N LYS A 210 -20.61 -0.86 -12.46
CA LYS A 210 -19.77 0.23 -13.02
C LYS A 210 -18.35 0.26 -12.44
N VAL A 211 -18.07 -0.61 -11.47
CA VAL A 211 -16.74 -0.77 -10.83
C VAL A 211 -15.76 -1.41 -11.81
N ARG A 212 -14.71 -0.68 -12.17
CA ARG A 212 -13.57 -1.15 -12.95
C ARG A 212 -12.55 -1.78 -12.01
N PHE A 213 -12.78 -3.05 -11.67
CA PHE A 213 -12.09 -3.79 -10.60
C PHE A 213 -10.57 -3.53 -10.48
N LYS A 214 -9.81 -3.58 -11.57
CA LYS A 214 -8.35 -3.36 -11.53
C LYS A 214 -7.96 -1.92 -11.21
N ARG A 215 -8.64 -0.92 -11.78
CA ARG A 215 -8.35 0.49 -11.53
C ARG A 215 -8.78 0.88 -10.12
N ASP A 216 -9.97 0.46 -9.72
CA ASP A 216 -10.59 0.89 -8.47
C ASP A 216 -9.89 0.27 -7.25
N VAL A 217 -9.38 -0.97 -7.34
CA VAL A 217 -8.59 -1.57 -6.23
C VAL A 217 -7.32 -0.75 -5.96
N VAL A 218 -6.62 -0.34 -7.02
CA VAL A 218 -5.38 0.46 -6.90
C VAL A 218 -5.68 1.84 -6.36
N TYR A 219 -6.75 2.47 -6.87
CA TYR A 219 -7.28 3.73 -6.36
C TYR A 219 -7.53 3.65 -4.86
N MET A 220 -8.37 2.70 -4.44
CA MET A 220 -8.82 2.55 -3.06
C MET A 220 -7.64 2.30 -2.11
N PHE A 221 -6.66 1.48 -2.51
CA PHE A 221 -5.44 1.27 -1.73
C PHE A 221 -4.60 2.54 -1.59
N SER A 222 -4.43 3.32 -2.66
CA SER A 222 -3.68 4.58 -2.62
C SER A 222 -4.30 5.60 -1.64
N GLN A 223 -5.64 5.62 -1.54
CA GLN A 223 -6.33 6.51 -0.61
C GLN A 223 -6.23 6.05 0.86
N ILE A 224 -6.18 4.73 1.12
CA ILE A 224 -5.83 4.22 2.46
C ILE A 224 -4.44 4.72 2.86
N LEU A 225 -3.47 4.59 1.96
CA LEU A 225 -2.10 5.02 2.23
C LEU A 225 -2.03 6.53 2.46
N ARG A 226 -2.74 7.34 1.65
CA ARG A 226 -2.89 8.79 1.85
C ARG A 226 -3.37 9.11 3.27
N MET A 227 -4.49 8.54 3.70
CA MET A 227 -5.05 8.79 5.03
C MET A 227 -4.13 8.30 6.16
N TRP A 228 -3.38 7.22 5.94
CA TRP A 228 -2.41 6.72 6.90
C TRP A 228 -1.24 7.70 7.06
N ILE A 229 -0.63 8.14 5.96
CA ILE A 229 0.47 9.11 5.96
C ILE A 229 0.05 10.44 6.61
N GLU A 230 -1.16 10.91 6.32
CA GLU A 230 -1.69 12.16 6.91
C GLU A 230 -2.06 12.02 8.40
N SER A 231 -2.18 10.79 8.92
CA SER A 231 -2.62 10.56 10.30
C SER A 231 -1.58 11.00 11.35
N ARG A 232 -2.05 11.48 12.51
CA ARG A 232 -1.16 11.76 13.66
C ARG A 232 -0.45 10.49 14.15
N ARG A 233 -1.08 9.32 13.99
CA ARG A 233 -0.54 8.02 14.41
C ARG A 233 0.72 7.65 13.63
N SER A 234 0.72 7.81 12.30
CA SER A 234 1.90 7.52 11.47
C SER A 234 3.05 8.48 11.77
N LYS A 235 2.77 9.77 11.98
CA LYS A 235 3.79 10.76 12.38
C LYS A 235 4.43 10.42 13.72
N LYS A 236 3.63 10.05 14.73
CA LYS A 236 4.14 9.59 16.03
C LYS A 236 4.96 8.31 15.91
N PHE A 237 4.50 7.36 15.10
CA PHE A 237 5.22 6.11 14.83
C PHE A 237 6.57 6.38 14.16
N LEU A 238 6.62 7.26 13.16
CA LEU A 238 7.87 7.64 12.49
C LEU A 238 8.82 8.36 13.44
N ALA A 239 8.32 9.28 14.27
CA ALA A 239 9.15 9.95 15.28
C ALA A 239 9.72 8.95 16.30
N ALA A 240 8.89 8.01 16.79
CA ALA A 240 9.33 6.97 17.71
C ALA A 240 10.35 6.03 17.07
N SER A 241 10.17 5.63 15.81
CA SER A 241 11.11 4.74 15.13
C SER A 241 12.46 5.42 14.87
N VAL A 242 12.47 6.71 14.50
CA VAL A 242 13.69 7.51 14.40
C VAL A 242 14.38 7.64 15.76
N PHE A 243 13.64 7.93 16.83
CA PHE A 243 14.19 8.00 18.19
C PHE A 243 14.85 6.68 18.62
N VAL A 244 14.20 5.54 18.36
CA VAL A 244 14.76 4.21 18.63
C VAL A 244 16.02 3.96 17.80
N SER A 245 16.03 4.29 16.50
CA SER A 245 17.21 4.16 15.65
C SER A 245 18.41 4.96 16.17
N VAL A 246 18.19 6.23 16.52
CA VAL A 246 19.25 7.08 17.08
C VAL A 246 19.75 6.53 18.41
N SER A 247 18.84 6.07 19.28
CA SER A 247 19.20 5.48 20.57
C SER A 247 20.06 4.22 20.41
N ILE A 248 19.73 3.34 19.45
CA ILE A 248 20.54 2.15 19.15
C ILE A 248 21.92 2.55 18.64
N ILE A 249 22.02 3.52 17.71
CA ILE A 249 23.31 3.98 17.19
C ILE A 249 24.18 4.59 18.29
N VAL A 250 23.62 5.43 19.16
CA VAL A 250 24.34 6.02 20.30
C VAL A 250 24.81 4.95 21.26
N ALA A 251 23.97 3.96 21.58
CA ALA A 251 24.35 2.84 22.42
C ALA A 251 25.49 2.01 21.80
N LEU A 252 25.40 1.67 20.51
CA LEU A 252 26.44 0.94 19.79
C LEU A 252 27.75 1.74 19.75
N ALA A 253 27.70 3.05 19.51
CA ALA A 253 28.87 3.92 19.53
C ALA A 253 29.53 3.92 20.92
N TYR A 254 28.75 4.01 21.99
CA TYR A 254 29.26 3.97 23.37
C TYR A 254 29.90 2.61 23.69
N PHE A 255 29.20 1.50 23.44
CA PHE A 255 29.67 0.15 23.78
C PHE A 255 30.82 -0.34 22.90
N SER A 256 30.94 0.14 21.66
CA SER A 256 32.07 -0.17 20.78
C SER A 256 33.34 0.59 21.14
N GLY A 257 33.27 1.60 22.01
CA GLY A 257 34.37 2.52 22.26
C GLY A 257 34.67 3.45 21.08
N PHE A 258 33.64 3.80 20.30
CA PHE A 258 33.77 4.60 19.09
C PHE A 258 34.50 5.93 19.34
N SER A 259 35.45 6.24 18.46
CA SER A 259 36.20 7.48 18.46
C SER A 259 35.98 8.25 17.16
N LEU A 260 35.65 9.55 17.26
CA LEU A 260 35.60 10.43 16.09
C LEU A 260 36.94 10.47 15.32
N LYS A 261 38.07 10.19 15.98
CA LYS A 261 39.37 10.13 15.31
C LYS A 261 39.41 9.04 14.24
N ASN A 262 38.78 7.88 14.49
CA ASN A 262 38.73 6.76 13.53
C ASN A 262 37.92 7.16 12.28
N LEU A 263 36.86 7.96 12.46
CA LEU A 263 36.09 8.52 11.36
C LEU A 263 36.90 9.55 10.56
N LEU A 264 37.61 10.44 11.26
CA LEU A 264 38.43 11.48 10.64
C LEU A 264 39.70 10.93 9.97
N SER A 265 40.18 9.75 10.36
CA SER A 265 41.32 9.09 9.73
C SER A 265 40.97 8.37 8.42
N LEU A 266 39.70 8.30 8.04
CA LEU A 266 39.29 7.68 6.79
C LEU A 266 39.80 8.48 5.60
N ASN A 267 40.54 7.81 4.72
CA ASN A 267 41.01 8.43 3.49
C ASN A 267 39.82 8.67 2.54
N PRO A 268 39.58 9.92 2.09
CA PRO A 268 38.51 10.25 1.16
C PRO A 268 38.53 9.46 -0.15
N PHE A 269 39.71 9.00 -0.59
CA PHE A 269 39.85 8.17 -1.78
C PHE A 269 39.05 6.86 -1.67
N PHE A 270 39.16 6.13 -0.56
CA PHE A 270 38.42 4.88 -0.36
C PHE A 270 36.90 5.14 -0.29
N LEU A 271 36.48 6.26 0.29
CA LEU A 271 35.07 6.65 0.32
C LEU A 271 34.53 6.97 -1.08
N GLY A 272 35.33 7.66 -1.91
CA GLY A 272 34.99 7.93 -3.31
C GLY A 272 34.87 6.65 -4.15
N VAL A 273 35.83 5.73 -4.00
CA VAL A 273 35.80 4.43 -4.68
C VAL A 273 34.61 3.58 -4.23
N ALA A 274 34.37 3.47 -2.92
CA ALA A 274 33.22 2.76 -2.37
C ALA A 274 31.90 3.37 -2.87
N GLY A 275 31.81 4.70 -2.90
CA GLY A 275 30.64 5.42 -3.38
C GLY A 275 30.37 5.16 -4.87
N LEU A 276 31.42 5.14 -5.70
CA LEU A 276 31.31 4.81 -7.11
C LEU A 276 30.84 3.37 -7.33
N ILE A 277 31.43 2.40 -6.61
CA ILE A 277 31.01 0.98 -6.66
C ILE A 277 29.52 0.89 -6.32
N TYR A 278 29.09 1.50 -5.22
CA TYR A 278 27.70 1.44 -4.80
C TYR A 278 26.76 2.12 -5.79
N LEU A 279 27.14 3.28 -6.34
CA LEU A 279 26.35 3.98 -7.36
C LEU A 279 26.12 3.08 -8.60
N LEU A 280 27.14 2.37 -9.06
CA LEU A 280 27.06 1.45 -10.19
C LEU A 280 26.10 0.27 -9.93
N THR A 281 25.83 -0.08 -8.67
CA THR A 281 24.85 -1.14 -8.35
C THR A 281 23.46 -0.80 -8.87
N PHE A 282 23.09 0.48 -8.96
CA PHE A 282 21.76 0.87 -9.44
C PHE A 282 21.55 0.55 -10.93
N LEU A 283 22.62 0.57 -11.73
CA LEU A 283 22.57 0.16 -13.13
C LEU A 283 22.37 -1.36 -13.25
N VAL A 284 23.10 -2.14 -12.45
CA VAL A 284 22.97 -3.60 -12.43
C VAL A 284 21.60 -4.03 -11.89
N ARG A 285 21.12 -3.38 -10.82
CA ARG A 285 19.77 -3.59 -10.26
C ARG A 285 18.68 -3.19 -11.26
N GLY A 286 18.84 -2.07 -11.95
CA GLY A 286 17.91 -1.61 -12.98
C GLY A 286 17.84 -2.56 -14.17
N TYR A 287 18.99 -2.98 -14.70
CA TYR A 287 19.07 -3.98 -15.78
C TYR A 287 18.48 -5.33 -15.37
N ARG A 288 18.77 -5.79 -14.15
CA ARG A 288 18.17 -7.00 -13.60
C ARG A 288 16.65 -6.91 -13.56
N PHE A 289 16.10 -5.79 -13.09
CA PHE A 289 14.65 -5.60 -13.01
C PHE A 289 13.99 -5.55 -14.39
N GLU A 290 14.60 -4.84 -15.33
CA GLU A 290 14.20 -4.85 -16.74
C GLU A 290 14.20 -6.27 -17.31
N TYR A 291 15.27 -7.02 -17.09
CA TYR A 291 15.41 -8.38 -17.61
C TYR A 291 14.28 -9.28 -17.10
N ILE A 292 13.91 -9.18 -15.82
CA ILE A 292 12.78 -9.91 -15.25
C ILE A 292 11.47 -9.51 -15.94
N LEU A 293 11.23 -8.21 -16.11
CA LEU A 293 10.03 -7.71 -16.78
C LEU A 293 9.93 -8.20 -18.23
N LYS A 294 11.06 -8.23 -18.95
CA LYS A 294 11.13 -8.76 -20.32
C LYS A 294 10.70 -10.23 -20.38
N LYS A 295 11.10 -11.05 -19.40
CA LYS A 295 10.69 -12.47 -19.31
C LYS A 295 9.19 -12.66 -19.03
N VAL A 296 8.53 -11.67 -18.44
CA VAL A 296 7.09 -11.69 -18.18
C VAL A 296 6.28 -10.88 -19.20
N GLY A 297 6.92 -10.44 -20.30
CA GLY A 297 6.27 -9.84 -21.46
C GLY A 297 6.17 -8.31 -21.46
N PHE A 298 6.98 -7.62 -20.64
CA PHE A 298 6.99 -6.15 -20.58
C PHE A 298 8.38 -5.59 -20.86
N GLU A 299 8.46 -4.63 -21.79
CA GLU A 299 9.71 -3.96 -22.14
C GLU A 299 9.73 -2.53 -21.59
N VAL A 300 10.80 -2.21 -20.87
CA VAL A 300 11.03 -0.90 -20.26
C VAL A 300 12.53 -0.57 -20.33
N PRO A 301 12.93 0.69 -20.55
CA PRO A 301 14.35 1.03 -20.61
C PRO A 301 15.11 0.74 -19.31
N THR A 302 16.39 0.37 -19.41
CA THR A 302 17.27 0.14 -18.25
C THR A 302 17.36 1.36 -17.34
N LEU A 303 17.47 2.55 -17.94
CA LEU A 303 17.55 3.81 -17.19
C LEU A 303 16.28 4.01 -16.35
N PHE A 304 15.11 3.90 -16.97
CA PHE A 304 13.82 3.99 -16.26
C PHE A 304 13.72 2.94 -15.14
N SER A 305 14.21 1.72 -15.38
CA SER A 305 14.20 0.67 -14.36
C SER A 305 15.13 0.97 -13.20
N SER A 306 16.32 1.52 -13.48
CA SER A 306 17.29 1.96 -12.48
C SER A 306 16.71 3.08 -11.61
N GLU A 307 16.03 4.04 -12.22
CA GLU A 307 15.35 5.14 -11.53
C GLU A 307 14.19 4.65 -10.67
N GLY A 308 13.37 3.74 -11.19
CA GLY A 308 12.30 3.12 -10.41
C GLY A 308 12.82 2.34 -9.20
N VAL A 309 13.96 1.64 -9.33
CA VAL A 309 14.65 1.00 -8.21
C VAL A 309 15.20 2.04 -7.23
N ALA A 310 15.80 3.13 -7.70
CA ALA A 310 16.32 4.20 -6.85
C ALA A 310 15.23 4.88 -6.01
N ILE A 311 14.11 5.26 -6.63
CA ILE A 311 12.94 5.82 -5.94
C ILE A 311 12.42 4.85 -4.89
N SER A 312 12.29 3.57 -5.26
CA SER A 312 11.85 2.51 -4.37
C SER A 312 12.75 2.35 -3.15
N GLN A 313 14.07 2.29 -3.36
CA GLN A 313 15.02 2.12 -2.25
C GLN A 313 15.10 3.37 -1.37
N MET A 314 15.03 4.58 -1.94
CA MET A 314 14.93 5.82 -1.16
C MET A 314 13.73 5.79 -0.22
N VAL A 315 12.56 5.36 -0.71
CA VAL A 315 11.37 5.24 0.13
C VAL A 315 11.59 4.24 1.28
N ASN A 316 12.31 3.14 1.03
CA ASN A 316 12.64 2.15 2.06
C ASN A 316 13.65 2.68 3.10
N VAL A 317 14.50 3.64 2.74
CA VAL A 317 15.41 4.31 3.68
C VAL A 317 14.61 5.24 4.60
N VAL A 318 13.68 6.03 4.05
CA VAL A 318 12.96 7.06 4.82
C VAL A 318 11.72 6.55 5.55
N THR A 319 11.17 5.39 5.16
CA THR A 319 9.95 4.83 5.75
C THR A 319 10.19 3.51 6.49
N PRO A 320 9.60 3.34 7.68
CA PRO A 320 9.44 2.01 8.28
C PRO A 320 8.39 1.22 7.47
N ALA A 321 8.67 -0.06 7.16
CA ALA A 321 7.79 -1.05 6.50
C ALA A 321 7.92 -1.31 4.98
N ARG A 322 9.11 -1.18 4.36
CA ARG A 322 9.38 -1.59 2.95
C ARG A 322 8.35 -1.05 1.92
N ILE A 323 7.80 0.14 2.17
CA ILE A 323 6.75 0.78 1.35
C ILE A 323 7.25 1.08 -0.07
N GLY A 324 8.56 1.18 -0.26
CA GLY A 324 9.21 1.44 -1.53
C GLY A 324 8.92 0.41 -2.61
N ASP A 325 8.64 -0.84 -2.25
CA ASP A 325 8.29 -1.87 -3.24
C ASP A 325 6.92 -1.57 -3.89
N VAL A 326 5.97 -1.01 -3.11
CA VAL A 326 4.68 -0.50 -3.63
C VAL A 326 4.88 0.74 -4.50
N VAL A 327 5.75 1.65 -4.07
CA VAL A 327 6.07 2.86 -4.85
C VAL A 327 6.69 2.48 -6.19
N ARG A 328 7.55 1.45 -6.24
CA ARG A 328 8.08 0.91 -7.50
C ARG A 328 6.95 0.48 -8.43
N ALA A 329 6.01 -0.33 -7.93
CA ALA A 329 4.88 -0.78 -8.74
C ALA A 329 4.02 0.38 -9.28
N TYR A 330 3.93 1.48 -8.52
CA TYR A 330 3.28 2.70 -8.99
C TYR A 330 4.09 3.42 -10.07
N VAL A 331 5.41 3.59 -9.91
CA VAL A 331 6.29 4.22 -10.91
C VAL A 331 6.22 3.46 -12.23
N PHE A 332 6.29 2.13 -12.21
CA PHE A 332 6.23 1.32 -13.43
C PHE A 332 4.86 1.33 -14.11
N LYS A 333 3.80 1.68 -13.39
CA LYS A 333 2.48 1.94 -14.00
C LYS A 333 2.51 3.13 -14.96
N LEU A 334 3.45 4.08 -14.80
CA LEU A 334 3.66 5.18 -15.76
C LEU A 334 4.11 4.69 -17.15
N LYS A 335 4.62 3.45 -17.23
CA LYS A 335 4.98 2.74 -18.47
C LYS A 335 4.03 1.57 -18.75
N GLU A 336 2.79 1.66 -18.26
CA GLU A 336 1.71 0.68 -18.49
C GLU A 336 1.99 -0.74 -17.98
N VAL A 337 3.04 -0.95 -17.19
CA VAL A 337 3.31 -2.24 -16.56
C VAL A 337 2.25 -2.51 -15.48
N PRO A 338 1.53 -3.65 -15.52
CA PRO A 338 0.57 -4.00 -14.50
C PRO A 338 1.23 -4.16 -13.12
N ILE A 339 0.60 -3.63 -12.07
CA ILE A 339 1.08 -3.75 -10.69
C ILE A 339 1.31 -5.21 -10.29
N SER A 340 0.43 -6.13 -10.71
CA SER A 340 0.60 -7.56 -10.43
C SER A 340 1.91 -8.10 -10.98
N SER A 341 2.27 -7.71 -12.20
CA SER A 341 3.48 -8.18 -12.88
C SER A 341 4.74 -7.52 -12.32
N CYS A 342 4.63 -6.28 -11.84
CA CYS A 342 5.70 -5.65 -11.06
C CYS A 342 5.92 -6.36 -9.71
N ILE A 343 4.86 -6.77 -9.02
CA ILE A 343 4.97 -7.57 -7.78
C ILE A 343 5.57 -8.95 -8.07
N SER A 344 5.19 -9.60 -9.17
CA SER A 344 5.84 -10.83 -9.63
C SER A 344 7.34 -10.63 -9.85
N ALA A 345 7.73 -9.54 -10.51
CA ALA A 345 9.14 -9.22 -10.75
C ALA A 345 9.92 -8.98 -9.45
N LEU A 346 9.31 -8.26 -8.49
CA LEU A 346 9.87 -8.08 -7.15
C LEU A 346 10.04 -9.42 -6.42
N ALA A 347 9.06 -10.32 -6.49
CA ALA A 347 9.17 -11.65 -5.89
C ALA A 347 10.34 -12.46 -6.48
N VAL A 348 10.53 -12.40 -7.81
CA VAL A 348 11.69 -13.01 -8.49
C VAL A 348 13.00 -12.44 -7.96
N GLU A 349 13.14 -11.10 -7.87
CA GLU A 349 14.34 -10.48 -7.31
C GLU A 349 14.64 -11.00 -5.89
N ARG A 350 13.63 -11.07 -5.02
CA ARG A 350 13.82 -11.51 -3.63
C ARG A 350 14.27 -12.97 -3.53
N ILE A 351 13.77 -13.84 -4.40
CA ILE A 351 14.19 -15.26 -4.43
C ILE A 351 15.67 -15.35 -4.81
N PHE A 352 16.10 -14.65 -5.86
CA PHE A 352 17.51 -14.67 -6.29
C PHE A 352 18.44 -13.95 -5.32
N ASP A 353 17.99 -12.87 -4.66
CA ASP A 353 18.74 -12.23 -3.59
C ASP A 353 18.97 -13.19 -2.42
N LEU A 354 17.96 -13.98 -2.04
CA LEU A 354 18.08 -14.97 -0.98
C LEU A 354 19.06 -16.09 -1.35
N PHE A 355 19.02 -16.58 -2.59
CA PHE A 355 20.00 -17.54 -3.09
C PHE A 355 21.43 -16.98 -3.08
N ALA A 356 21.62 -15.74 -3.54
CA ALA A 356 22.93 -15.10 -3.54
C ALA A 356 23.48 -14.97 -2.11
N VAL A 357 22.66 -14.54 -1.15
CA VAL A 357 23.03 -14.45 0.28
C VAL A 357 23.47 -15.80 0.83
N VAL A 358 22.71 -16.86 0.58
CA VAL A 358 23.03 -18.20 1.08
C VAL A 358 24.38 -18.66 0.53
N ILE A 359 24.62 -18.49 -0.77
CA ILE A 359 25.89 -18.88 -1.40
C ILE A 359 27.07 -18.10 -0.82
N LEU A 360 26.97 -16.77 -0.75
CA LEU A 360 28.05 -15.93 -0.22
C LEU A 360 28.33 -16.22 1.25
N SER A 361 27.28 -16.48 2.05
CA SER A 361 27.42 -16.85 3.46
C SER A 361 28.11 -18.20 3.63
N LEU A 362 27.76 -19.20 2.81
CA LEU A 362 28.41 -20.52 2.82
C LEU A 362 29.88 -20.43 2.43
N ILE A 363 30.20 -19.72 1.35
CA ILE A 363 31.58 -19.50 0.91
C ILE A 363 32.38 -18.82 2.03
N SER A 364 31.82 -17.78 2.66
CA SER A 364 32.48 -17.09 3.76
C SER A 364 32.71 -18.02 4.95
N ALA A 365 31.72 -18.81 5.36
CA ALA A 365 31.80 -19.71 6.50
C ALA A 365 32.90 -20.77 6.30
N VAL A 366 32.99 -21.35 5.10
CA VAL A 366 34.03 -22.33 4.74
C VAL A 366 35.42 -21.70 4.78
N LEU A 367 35.59 -20.53 4.16
CA LEU A 367 36.90 -19.87 4.05
C LEU A 367 37.38 -19.27 5.38
N LEU A 368 36.46 -18.92 6.27
CA LEU A 368 36.77 -18.48 7.64
C LEU A 368 36.95 -19.65 8.62
N GLY A 369 36.65 -20.88 8.21
CA GLY A 369 36.69 -22.06 9.08
C GLY A 369 35.72 -21.98 10.27
N SER A 370 34.63 -21.21 10.15
CA SER A 370 33.69 -20.95 11.24
C SER A 370 32.25 -21.22 10.82
N PHE A 371 31.64 -22.18 11.50
CA PHE A 371 30.24 -22.58 11.29
C PHE A 371 29.28 -21.98 12.33
N ALA A 372 29.74 -20.98 13.10
CA ALA A 372 28.94 -20.33 14.15
C ALA A 372 27.61 -19.75 13.63
N TYR A 373 27.53 -19.45 12.33
CA TYR A 373 26.36 -18.86 11.66
C TYR A 373 25.62 -19.84 10.72
N MET A 374 25.88 -21.15 10.83
CA MET A 374 25.23 -22.15 9.96
C MET A 374 23.73 -22.23 10.16
N ARG A 375 23.25 -22.01 11.38
CA ARG A 375 21.81 -22.05 11.69
C ARG A 375 21.05 -20.99 10.90
N GLU A 376 21.59 -19.78 10.82
CA GLU A 376 21.03 -18.64 10.11
C GLU A 376 21.01 -18.91 8.59
N ILE A 377 22.06 -19.52 8.05
CA ILE A 377 22.14 -19.97 6.65
C ILE A 377 21.08 -21.04 6.36
N VAL A 378 20.90 -22.01 7.25
CA VAL A 378 19.85 -23.04 7.13
C VAL A 378 18.45 -22.41 7.13
N TYR A 379 18.17 -21.47 8.03
CA TYR A 379 16.88 -20.77 8.06
C TYR A 379 16.62 -19.98 6.77
N ALA A 380 17.61 -19.25 6.26
CA ALA A 380 17.50 -18.56 4.98
C ALA A 380 17.18 -19.54 3.83
N SER A 381 17.82 -20.72 3.85
CA SER A 381 17.62 -21.77 2.84
C SER A 381 16.20 -22.37 2.92
N VAL A 382 15.71 -22.68 4.12
CA VAL A 382 14.35 -23.18 4.36
C VAL A 382 13.30 -22.17 3.90
N ILE A 383 13.49 -20.88 4.21
CA ILE A 383 12.59 -19.81 3.75
C ILE A 383 12.57 -19.77 2.21
N GLY A 384 13.73 -19.83 1.56
CA GLY A 384 13.83 -19.81 0.10
C GLY A 384 13.13 -20.99 -0.56
N ILE A 385 13.36 -22.20 -0.05
CA ILE A 385 12.68 -23.42 -0.51
C ILE A 385 11.17 -23.31 -0.33
N THR A 386 10.72 -22.81 0.82
CA THR A 386 9.28 -22.64 1.12
C THR A 386 8.62 -21.67 0.15
N ILE A 387 9.28 -20.55 -0.17
CA ILE A 387 8.78 -19.58 -1.15
C ILE A 387 8.67 -20.21 -2.55
N VAL A 388 9.69 -20.96 -2.97
CA VAL A 388 9.69 -21.64 -4.29
C VAL A 388 8.57 -22.68 -4.36
N LEU A 389 8.38 -23.48 -3.31
CA LEU A 389 7.28 -24.45 -3.23
C LEU A 389 5.91 -23.77 -3.26
N ALA A 390 5.74 -22.66 -2.54
CA ALA A 390 4.50 -21.87 -2.56
C ALA A 390 4.21 -21.32 -3.97
N VAL A 391 5.23 -20.83 -4.69
CA VAL A 391 5.09 -20.39 -6.08
C VAL A 391 4.62 -21.54 -6.98
N LEU A 392 5.21 -22.74 -6.85
CA LEU A 392 4.81 -23.92 -7.63
C LEU A 392 3.36 -24.32 -7.35
N LEU A 393 2.95 -24.36 -6.07
CA LEU A 393 1.59 -24.68 -5.67
C LEU A 393 0.58 -23.66 -6.21
N PHE A 394 0.83 -22.37 -5.97
CA PHE A 394 -0.07 -21.31 -6.38
C PHE A 394 -0.11 -21.10 -7.90
N SER A 395 0.93 -21.48 -8.64
CA SER A 395 0.93 -21.39 -10.11
C SER A 395 -0.18 -22.21 -10.78
N LYS A 396 -0.79 -23.16 -10.07
CA LYS A 396 -1.94 -23.95 -10.56
C LYS A 396 -3.28 -23.20 -10.46
N MET A 397 -3.34 -22.08 -9.74
CA MET A 397 -4.58 -21.32 -9.56
C MET A 397 -4.93 -20.52 -10.83
N GLU A 398 -6.22 -20.28 -11.06
CA GLU A 398 -6.74 -19.47 -12.19
C GLU A 398 -7.00 -18.00 -11.83
N ASN A 399 -6.66 -17.60 -10.61
CA ASN A 399 -6.86 -16.25 -10.10
C ASN A 399 -5.59 -15.38 -10.27
N ILE A 400 -5.62 -14.16 -9.74
CA ILE A 400 -4.48 -13.23 -9.84
C ILE A 400 -3.20 -13.78 -9.17
N ILE A 401 -3.36 -14.51 -8.06
CA ILE A 401 -2.25 -15.17 -7.36
C ILE A 401 -1.63 -16.22 -8.28
N GLY A 402 -2.46 -17.03 -8.95
CA GLY A 402 -1.97 -18.00 -9.93
C GLY A 402 -1.30 -17.37 -11.14
N LYS A 403 -1.83 -16.25 -11.66
CA LYS A 403 -1.15 -15.49 -12.72
C LYS A 403 0.24 -15.03 -12.25
N MET A 404 0.34 -14.41 -11.08
CA MET A 404 1.61 -13.92 -10.54
C MET A 404 2.60 -15.07 -10.33
N SER A 405 2.15 -16.17 -9.72
CA SER A 405 3.00 -17.34 -9.51
C SER A 405 3.45 -18.00 -10.82
N LYS A 406 2.64 -17.97 -11.89
CA LYS A 406 3.06 -18.39 -13.24
C LYS A 406 4.15 -17.48 -13.80
N GLU A 407 4.00 -16.16 -13.70
CA GLU A 407 5.02 -15.19 -14.11
C GLU A 407 6.35 -15.41 -13.36
N VAL A 408 6.30 -15.59 -12.04
CA VAL A 408 7.49 -15.93 -11.22
C VAL A 408 8.12 -17.23 -11.70
N LYS A 409 7.33 -18.28 -11.94
CA LYS A 409 7.81 -19.57 -12.45
C LYS A 409 8.50 -19.44 -13.82
N VAL A 410 7.93 -18.65 -14.73
CA VAL A 410 8.52 -18.40 -16.07
C VAL A 410 9.87 -17.72 -15.94
N ALA A 411 9.98 -16.68 -15.11
CA ALA A 411 11.24 -15.97 -14.88
C ALA A 411 12.29 -16.88 -14.21
N LEU A 412 11.89 -17.67 -13.21
CA LEU A 412 12.76 -18.65 -12.55
C LEU A 412 13.30 -19.70 -13.52
N HIS A 413 12.51 -20.17 -14.50
CA HIS A 413 12.95 -21.21 -15.43
C HIS A 413 13.78 -20.65 -16.59
N SER A 414 13.30 -19.57 -17.23
CA SER A 414 13.87 -19.04 -18.48
C SER A 414 14.99 -18.00 -18.28
N GLY A 415 15.20 -17.54 -17.05
CA GLY A 415 16.16 -16.50 -16.71
C GLY A 415 17.20 -16.89 -15.67
N PHE A 416 17.19 -18.14 -15.16
CA PHE A 416 17.96 -18.52 -13.97
C PHE A 416 19.44 -18.13 -14.02
N PRO A 417 20.24 -18.50 -15.04
CA PRO A 417 21.68 -18.26 -15.01
C PRO A 417 22.01 -16.76 -15.00
N VAL A 418 21.30 -15.98 -15.81
CA VAL A 418 21.48 -14.53 -15.90
C VAL A 418 21.06 -13.85 -14.59
N LEU A 419 19.87 -14.19 -14.06
CA LEU A 419 19.35 -13.60 -12.84
C LEU A 419 20.19 -13.93 -11.62
N MET A 420 20.70 -15.16 -11.54
CA MET A 420 21.62 -15.56 -10.48
C MET A 420 22.94 -14.80 -10.57
N THR A 421 23.51 -14.67 -11.78
CA THR A 421 24.76 -13.95 -12.01
C THR A 421 24.63 -12.46 -11.64
N LEU A 422 23.58 -11.79 -12.11
CA LEU A 422 23.30 -10.39 -11.79
C LEU A 422 23.05 -10.19 -10.29
N SER A 423 22.42 -11.16 -9.62
CA SER A 423 22.19 -11.09 -8.18
C SER A 423 23.50 -11.25 -7.41
N ILE A 424 24.31 -12.28 -7.71
CA ILE A 424 25.64 -12.44 -7.10
C ILE A 424 26.50 -11.18 -7.34
N LEU A 425 26.50 -10.63 -8.56
CA LEU A 425 27.23 -9.41 -8.89
C LEU A 425 26.79 -8.23 -8.01
N ASN A 426 25.48 -7.99 -7.89
CA ASN A 426 24.94 -6.93 -7.01
C ASN A 426 25.44 -7.10 -5.56
N TRP A 427 25.38 -8.32 -5.04
CA TRP A 427 25.83 -8.60 -3.67
C TRP A 427 27.34 -8.46 -3.50
N LEU A 428 28.14 -8.90 -4.48
CA LEU A 428 29.58 -8.70 -4.47
C LEU A 428 29.97 -7.22 -4.54
N MET A 429 29.21 -6.39 -5.27
CA MET A 429 29.42 -4.94 -5.27
C MET A 429 29.05 -4.30 -3.91
N ASP A 430 27.98 -4.77 -3.25
CA ASP A 430 27.63 -4.34 -1.89
C ASP A 430 28.71 -4.74 -0.86
N VAL A 431 29.32 -5.92 -1.03
CA VAL A 431 30.46 -6.41 -0.24
C VAL A 431 31.72 -5.60 -0.54
N ALA A 432 32.02 -5.34 -1.81
CA ALA A 432 33.17 -4.55 -2.24
C ALA A 432 33.09 -3.11 -1.71
N THR A 433 31.90 -2.51 -1.68
CA THR A 433 31.67 -1.19 -1.07
C THR A 433 32.13 -1.17 0.39
N CYS A 434 31.67 -2.15 1.18
CA CYS A 434 32.02 -2.25 2.59
C CYS A 434 33.51 -2.63 2.79
N TYR A 435 34.03 -3.52 1.96
CA TYR A 435 35.42 -3.97 2.02
C TYR A 435 36.40 -2.83 1.75
N VAL A 436 36.13 -2.00 0.73
CA VAL A 436 36.95 -0.82 0.40
C VAL A 436 37.02 0.16 1.58
N ILE A 437 35.92 0.33 2.32
CA ILE A 437 35.88 1.13 3.55
C ILE A 437 36.68 0.46 4.68
N GLY A 438 36.68 -0.88 4.73
CA GLY A 438 37.41 -1.69 5.71
C GLY A 438 38.90 -1.86 5.44
N LEU A 439 39.39 -1.59 4.23
CA LEU A 439 40.81 -1.75 3.86
C LEU A 439 41.77 -1.03 4.81
N PRO A 440 41.56 0.26 5.19
CA PRO A 440 42.44 0.96 6.12
C PRO A 440 42.53 0.33 7.51
N PHE A 441 41.54 -0.49 7.89
CA PHE A 441 41.47 -1.17 9.18
C PHE A 441 41.94 -2.63 9.10
N ASN A 442 42.50 -3.07 7.97
CA ASN A 442 42.89 -4.46 7.72
C ASN A 442 41.73 -5.46 7.82
N ALA A 443 40.53 -5.06 7.40
CA ALA A 443 39.38 -5.95 7.38
C ALA A 443 39.61 -7.16 6.47
N ASN A 444 39.23 -8.35 6.91
CA ASN A 444 39.28 -9.56 6.10
C ASN A 444 38.09 -9.63 5.13
N LEU A 445 38.34 -9.87 3.84
CA LEU A 445 37.31 -9.91 2.80
C LEU A 445 36.15 -10.86 3.12
N PHE A 446 36.44 -12.07 3.60
CA PHE A 446 35.42 -13.08 3.88
C PHE A 446 34.60 -12.74 5.13
N SER A 447 35.22 -12.09 6.12
CA SER A 447 34.49 -11.57 7.28
C SER A 447 33.52 -10.45 6.89
N VAL A 448 33.92 -9.56 5.96
CA VAL A 448 33.07 -8.51 5.41
C VAL A 448 31.94 -9.11 4.56
N MET A 449 32.24 -10.11 3.74
CA MET A 449 31.26 -10.81 2.93
C MET A 449 30.16 -11.44 3.79
N LEU A 450 30.54 -12.14 4.86
CA LEU A 450 29.60 -12.70 5.83
C LEU A 450 28.81 -11.60 6.54
N ALA A 451 29.48 -10.53 7.00
CA ALA A 451 28.85 -9.43 7.71
C ALA A 451 27.77 -8.75 6.87
N VAL A 452 28.06 -8.41 5.62
CA VAL A 452 27.12 -7.76 4.70
C VAL A 452 25.96 -8.70 4.35
N ALA A 453 26.23 -9.99 4.13
CA ALA A 453 25.21 -10.99 3.84
C ALA A 453 24.18 -11.10 4.99
N VAL A 454 24.65 -11.33 6.22
CA VAL A 454 23.79 -11.48 7.40
C VAL A 454 23.07 -10.16 7.73
N ALA A 455 23.76 -9.02 7.66
CA ALA A 455 23.16 -7.73 8.00
C ALA A 455 22.03 -7.34 7.04
N ASN A 456 22.13 -7.70 5.76
CA ASN A 456 21.05 -7.46 4.80
C ASN A 456 19.85 -8.41 4.99
N VAL A 457 20.05 -9.62 5.54
CA VAL A 457 18.94 -10.49 5.98
C VAL A 457 18.21 -9.84 7.14
N VAL A 458 18.94 -9.29 8.11
CA VAL A 458 18.35 -8.59 9.27
C VAL A 458 17.60 -7.33 8.82
N LYS A 459 18.13 -6.57 7.84
CA LYS A 459 17.41 -5.46 7.18
C LYS A 459 16.08 -5.88 6.53
N ALA A 460 15.84 -7.18 6.31
CA ALA A 460 14.56 -7.64 5.83
C ALA A 460 13.44 -7.58 6.86
N ILE A 461 13.79 -7.48 8.14
CA ILE A 461 12.85 -7.27 9.24
C ILE A 461 12.78 -5.75 9.49
N PRO A 462 11.68 -5.08 9.12
CA PRO A 462 11.60 -3.62 9.12
C PRO A 462 11.34 -3.07 10.54
N ILE A 463 12.30 -3.26 11.45
CA ILE A 463 12.23 -2.77 12.84
C ILE A 463 12.49 -1.26 12.87
N THR A 464 13.46 -0.79 12.09
CA THR A 464 13.90 0.61 12.02
C THR A 464 13.92 1.13 10.59
N PRO A 465 13.73 2.45 10.36
CA PRO A 465 13.89 3.05 9.03
C PRO A 465 15.28 2.74 8.46
N GLY A 466 15.35 2.26 7.22
CA GLY A 466 16.60 1.84 6.58
C GLY A 466 17.37 0.69 7.26
N GLY A 467 16.82 0.09 8.33
CA GLY A 467 17.57 -0.86 9.17
C GLY A 467 18.66 -0.21 10.03
N ILE A 468 18.60 1.12 10.23
CA ILE A 468 19.55 1.87 11.06
C ILE A 468 19.56 1.29 12.48
N GLY A 469 20.76 1.03 13.00
CA GLY A 469 21.02 0.38 14.28
C GLY A 469 21.17 -1.13 14.14
N THR A 470 20.23 -1.80 13.45
CA THR A 470 20.29 -3.26 13.28
C THR A 470 21.42 -3.69 12.34
N TYR A 471 21.67 -2.93 11.28
CA TYR A 471 22.75 -3.22 10.34
C TYR A 471 24.12 -3.05 11.01
N GLU A 472 24.29 -1.92 11.69
CA GLU A 472 25.51 -1.57 12.40
C GLU A 472 25.82 -2.60 13.47
N ALA A 473 24.83 -3.04 14.25
CA ALA A 473 25.02 -4.08 15.25
C ALA A 473 25.56 -5.38 14.65
N VAL A 474 24.96 -5.85 13.55
CA VAL A 474 25.34 -7.13 12.92
C VAL A 474 26.73 -7.05 12.30
N VAL A 475 27.00 -6.00 11.52
CA VAL A 475 28.31 -5.84 10.87
C VAL A 475 29.41 -5.67 11.92
N THR A 476 29.18 -4.84 12.94
CA THR A 476 30.14 -4.65 14.05
C THR A 476 30.42 -5.96 14.76
N GLY A 477 29.38 -6.72 15.11
CA GLY A 477 29.51 -7.98 15.84
C GLY A 477 30.29 -9.04 15.05
N ILE A 478 29.98 -9.22 13.76
CA ILE A 478 30.66 -10.20 12.91
C ILE A 478 32.13 -9.80 12.70
N LEU A 479 32.39 -8.54 12.35
CA LEU A 479 33.77 -8.08 12.12
C LEU A 479 34.62 -8.20 13.40
N THR A 480 34.05 -7.87 14.56
CA THR A 480 34.73 -8.06 15.87
C THR A 480 35.03 -9.54 16.13
N ALA A 481 34.09 -10.44 15.84
CA ALA A 481 34.27 -11.88 16.01
C ALA A 481 35.40 -12.46 15.13
N PHE A 482 35.78 -11.77 14.05
CA PHE A 482 36.87 -12.15 13.15
C PHE A 482 38.10 -11.24 13.27
N GLY A 483 38.30 -10.60 14.43
CA GLY A 483 39.59 -10.02 14.83
C GLY A 483 39.74 -8.50 14.67
N LEU A 484 38.71 -7.78 14.21
CA LEU A 484 38.72 -6.31 14.23
C LEU A 484 38.43 -5.78 15.64
N SER A 485 38.99 -4.61 15.97
CA SER A 485 38.58 -3.90 17.19
C SER A 485 37.12 -3.47 17.07
N SER A 486 36.37 -3.47 18.19
CA SER A 486 34.96 -3.08 18.16
C SER A 486 34.75 -1.65 17.66
N SER A 487 35.68 -0.73 17.95
CA SER A 487 35.63 0.66 17.46
C SER A 487 35.81 0.73 15.94
N ASP A 488 36.75 -0.02 15.37
CA ASP A 488 36.99 -0.04 13.92
C ASP A 488 35.86 -0.74 13.18
N ALA A 489 35.41 -1.89 13.70
CA ALA A 489 34.27 -2.62 13.17
C ALA A 489 32.99 -1.75 13.12
N PHE A 490 32.72 -0.99 14.18
CA PHE A 490 31.60 -0.05 14.21
C PHE A 490 31.79 1.12 13.26
N THR A 491 33.01 1.66 13.15
CA THR A 491 33.33 2.74 12.21
C THR A 491 33.08 2.30 10.76
N ILE A 492 33.54 1.11 10.38
CA ILE A 492 33.28 0.53 9.05
C ILE A 492 31.77 0.39 8.81
N ALA A 493 31.05 -0.21 9.76
CA ALA A 493 29.62 -0.45 9.65
C ALA A 493 28.80 0.85 9.50
N LEU A 494 29.13 1.86 10.32
CA LEU A 494 28.47 3.17 10.31
C LEU A 494 28.71 3.90 8.97
N VAL A 495 29.95 3.90 8.49
CA VAL A 495 30.35 4.60 7.26
C VAL A 495 29.75 3.93 6.04
N ASP A 496 29.84 2.60 5.93
CA ASP A 496 29.24 1.84 4.84
C ASP A 496 27.74 2.10 4.75
N HIS A 497 27.03 2.02 5.88
CA HIS A 497 25.59 2.21 5.87
C HIS A 497 25.19 3.66 5.55
N THR A 498 25.90 4.63 6.12
CA THR A 498 25.67 6.06 5.86
C THR A 498 25.89 6.39 4.39
N LEU A 499 27.02 5.94 3.81
CA LEU A 499 27.35 6.14 2.40
C LEU A 499 26.27 5.58 1.48
N LYS A 500 25.86 4.32 1.71
CA LYS A 500 24.81 3.65 0.94
C LYS A 500 23.48 4.39 1.02
N ASN A 501 23.08 4.84 2.22
CA ASN A 501 21.83 5.55 2.42
C ASN A 501 21.84 6.95 1.77
N LEU A 502 22.93 7.70 1.87
CA LEU A 502 23.07 9.01 1.24
C LEU A 502 22.99 8.92 -0.29
N ILE A 503 23.72 7.98 -0.90
CA ILE A 503 23.67 7.76 -2.35
C ILE A 503 22.26 7.33 -2.79
N THR A 504 21.64 6.41 -2.04
CA THR A 504 20.27 5.95 -2.33
C THR A 504 19.27 7.11 -2.30
N VAL A 505 19.35 7.97 -1.29
CA VAL A 505 18.46 9.13 -1.15
C VAL A 505 18.70 10.16 -2.25
N ALA A 506 19.97 10.49 -2.53
CA ALA A 506 20.33 11.43 -3.57
C ALA A 506 19.86 10.96 -4.96
N LEU A 507 20.15 9.70 -5.31
CA LEU A 507 19.76 9.14 -6.60
C LEU A 507 18.23 9.04 -6.73
N GLY A 508 17.53 8.55 -5.69
CA GLY A 508 16.07 8.48 -5.69
C GLY A 508 15.42 9.87 -5.85
N TYR A 509 15.98 10.90 -5.23
CA TYR A 509 15.51 12.27 -5.38
C TYR A 509 15.71 12.81 -6.80
N VAL A 510 16.90 12.62 -7.37
CA VAL A 510 17.19 12.97 -8.77
C VAL A 510 16.25 12.25 -9.73
N SER A 511 15.99 10.96 -9.51
CA SER A 511 15.04 10.16 -10.30
C SER A 511 13.60 10.67 -10.19
N ILE A 512 13.14 11.13 -9.03
CA ILE A 512 11.80 11.75 -8.90
C ILE A 512 11.68 13.00 -9.77
N ILE A 513 12.72 13.85 -9.75
CA ILE A 513 12.75 15.08 -10.55
C ILE A 513 12.75 14.73 -12.05
N HIS A 514 13.64 13.85 -12.48
CA HIS A 514 13.78 13.48 -13.90
C HIS A 514 12.52 12.82 -14.47
N LEU A 515 11.94 11.85 -13.74
CA LEU A 515 10.71 11.19 -14.15
C LEU A 515 9.45 12.07 -13.97
N ASN A 516 9.60 13.30 -13.45
CA ASN A 516 8.52 14.22 -13.13
C ASN A 516 7.40 13.51 -12.35
N VAL A 517 7.77 12.65 -11.40
CA VAL A 517 6.85 11.92 -10.56
C VAL A 517 6.24 12.93 -9.59
N LYS A 518 5.21 13.63 -10.05
CA LYS A 518 4.44 14.53 -9.20
C LYS A 518 3.82 13.68 -8.11
N ILE A 519 4.35 13.76 -6.89
CA ILE A 519 3.71 13.22 -5.68
C ILE A 519 2.25 13.73 -5.57
N ARG A 520 1.93 14.87 -6.22
CA ARG A 520 0.56 15.40 -6.36
C ARG A 520 -0.29 14.78 -7.48
N LYS A 521 0.25 14.28 -8.61
CA LYS A 521 -0.53 13.55 -9.66
C LYS A 521 -1.06 12.20 -9.18
N ILE A 522 -0.60 11.73 -8.02
CA ILE A 522 -1.23 10.69 -7.21
C ILE A 522 -2.72 11.02 -6.94
N ARG A 523 -3.13 12.30 -6.99
CA ARG A 523 -4.53 12.74 -6.81
C ARG A 523 -5.39 12.74 -8.08
N GLU A 524 -4.82 12.76 -9.28
CA GLU A 524 -5.57 13.03 -10.53
C GLU A 524 -5.63 11.83 -11.50
N ILE A 525 -4.73 10.86 -11.37
CA ILE A 525 -4.76 9.60 -12.17
C ILE A 525 -5.54 8.49 -11.44
N ALA A 526 -5.96 8.80 -10.22
CA ALA A 526 -6.84 8.01 -9.40
C ALA A 526 -8.28 8.33 -9.85
#